data_AF-A0A939ALV6-F1
#
_entry.id   AF-A0A939ALV6-F1
#
_cell.length_a   1.000
_cell.length_b   1.000
_cell.length_c   1.000
_cell.angle_alpha   90.00
_cell.angle_beta   90.00
_cell.angle_gamma   90.00
#
_symmetry.space_group_name_H-M   'P 1'
#
loop_
_entity.id
_entity.type
_entity.pdbx_description
1 polymer ?
#
loop_
_entity_poly.entity_id
_entity_poly.type
_entity_poly.pdbx_seq_one_letter_code
_entity_poly.pdbx_strand_id
1 'polypeptide(L)' 'DTYNHVRPHQALGYRTPNEFLASRASA' A
#
# COMPACT_ATOMS: atom_id res chain seq x y z
N ASP A 1 0.14 10.65 15.07
CA ASP A 1 0.00 9.20 15.01
C ASP A 1 -1.05 8.77 13.96
N THR A 2 -1.04 9.36 12.76
CA THR A 2 -2.11 9.15 11.75
C THR A 2 -1.58 9.20 10.31
N TYR A 3 -0.27 9.08 10.13
CA TYR A 3 0.34 9.04 8.81
C TYR A 3 0.01 7.68 8.17
N ASN A 4 -0.56 7.68 6.96
CA ASN A 4 -0.96 6.48 6.20
C ASN A 4 -2.11 5.62 6.74
N HIS A 5 -2.90 6.06 7.73
CA HIS A 5 -4.08 5.28 8.17
C HIS A 5 -5.31 5.47 7.27
N VAL A 6 -5.44 6.65 6.63
CA VAL A 6 -6.50 6.90 5.65
C VAL A 6 -5.92 6.64 4.25
N ARG A 7 -6.55 5.74 3.50
CA ARG A 7 -6.18 5.41 2.11
C ARG A 7 -7.22 6.02 1.15
N PRO A 8 -7.17 7.34 0.87
CA PRO A 8 -8.19 8.01 0.06
C PRO A 8 -8.31 7.44 -1.36
N HIS A 9 -7.26 6.77 -1.84
CA HIS A 9 -7.21 6.16 -3.17
C HIS A 9 -7.36 4.64 -3.14
N GLN A 10 -7.91 4.05 -2.08
CA GLN A 10 -8.15 2.61 -2.03
C GLN A 10 -9.00 2.14 -3.23
N ALA A 11 -9.96 2.96 -3.68
CA ALA A 11 -10.77 2.69 -4.87
C ALA A 11 -9.97 2.59 -6.18
N LEU A 12 -8.78 3.22 -6.25
CA LEU A 12 -7.91 3.14 -7.43
C LEU A 12 -7.08 1.85 -7.48
N GLY A 13 -7.11 1.02 -6.43
CA GLY A 13 -6.44 -0.29 -6.40
C GLY A 13 -4.92 -0.24 -6.27
N TYR A 14 -4.33 0.93 -5.98
CA TYR A 14 -2.89 1.01 -5.75
C TYR A 14 -2.48 0.25 -4.47
N ARG A 15 -1.40 -0.52 -4.60
CA ARG A 15 -0.79 -1.26 -3.49
C ARG A 15 -0.33 -0.31 -2.39
N THR A 16 -0.44 -0.76 -1.14
CA THR A 16 0.29 -0.08 -0.05
C THR A 16 1.80 -0.21 -0.26
N PRO A 17 2.62 0.64 0.39
CA PRO A 17 4.07 0.43 0.44
C PRO A 17 4.45 -1.00 0.89
N ASN A 18 3.79 -1.54 1.93
CA ASN A 18 4.04 -2.91 2.39
C ASN A 18 3.69 -3.96 1.34
N GLU A 19 2.55 -3.84 0.66
CA GLU A 19 2.15 -4.76 -0.40
C GLU A 19 3.08 -4.69 -1.62
N PHE A 20 3.55 -3.49 -1.96
CA PHE A 20 4.52 -3.31 -3.03
C PHE A 20 5.86 -3.99 -2.69
N LEU A 21 6.37 -3.78 -1.47
CA LEU A 21 7.61 -4.40 -0.99
C LEU A 21 7.48 -5.92 -0.90
N ALA A 22 6.37 -6.43 -0.37
CA ALA A 22 6.09 -7.87 -0.30
C ALA A 22 6.07 -8.51 -1.69
N SER A 23 5.39 -7.88 -2.67
CA SER A 23 5.37 -8.36 -4.04
C SER A 23 6.75 -8.39 -4.70
N ARG A 24 7.66 -7.50 -4.30
CA ARG A 24 9.01 -7.45 -4.86
C ARG A 24 9.94 -8.50 -4.24
N ALA A 25 9.69 -8.90 -2.99
CA ALA A 25 10.45 -9.95 -2.32
C ALA A 25 10.07 -11.36 -2.80
N SER A 26 8.90 -11.52 -3.40
CA SER A 26 8.42 -12.80 -3.96
C SER A 26 8.69 -12.98 -5.46
N ALA A 27 9.43 -12.06 -6.09
CA ALA A 27 9.84 -12.09 -7.49
C ALA A 27 11.36 -12.28 -7.59
#